data_AF-A0A966QBD4-F1
#
_entry.id   AF-A0A966QBD4-F1
#
_cell.length_a   1.000
_cell.length_b   1.000
_cell.length_c   1.000
_cell.angle_alpha   90.00
_cell.angle_beta   90.00
_cell.angle_gamma   90.00
#
_symmetry.space_group_name_H-M   'P 1'
#
loop_
_entity.id
_entity.type
_entity.pdbx_description
1 polymer ?
#
loop_
_entity_poly.entity_id
_entity_poly.type
_entity_poly.pdbx_seq_one_letter_code
_entity_poly.pdbx_strand_id
1 'polypeptide(L)' 'MQNEENFSIVFATLNQLEFTQKFIDSLKRCNINFKRISAVDNGSSDGTSEYLDSQGFGSLILNKKNLGCGTAWNQG' A
#
# COMPACT_ATOMS: atom_id res chain seq x y z
N MET A 1 -17.46 14.48 -17.16
CA MET A 1 -16.05 14.71 -16.76
C MET A 1 -15.81 13.89 -15.52
N GLN A 2 -14.95 12.87 -15.57
CA GLN A 2 -14.45 12.24 -14.35
C GLN A 2 -13.67 13.31 -13.59
N ASN A 3 -14.05 13.56 -12.35
CA ASN A 3 -13.29 14.44 -11.47
C ASN A 3 -11.95 13.74 -11.23
N GLU A 4 -10.86 14.29 -11.74
CA GLU A 4 -9.53 13.71 -11.48
C GLU A 4 -9.28 13.76 -9.96
N GLU A 5 -8.96 12.60 -9.38
CA GLU A 5 -8.62 12.52 -7.95
C GLU A 5 -7.42 13.43 -7.67
N ASN A 6 -7.62 14.57 -6.99
CA ASN A 6 -6.56 15.52 -6.66
C ASN A 6 -5.78 15.15 -5.37
N PHE A 7 -5.70 13.87 -5.06
CA PHE A 7 -5.01 13.35 -3.89
C PHE A 7 -4.25 12.08 -4.23
N SER A 8 -3.21 11.75 -3.47
CA SER A 8 -2.54 10.45 -3.49
C SER A 8 -2.63 9.82 -2.10
N ILE A 9 -2.49 8.49 -2.04
CA ILE A 9 -2.47 7.76 -0.77
C ILE A 9 -1.10 7.11 -0.63
N VAL A 10 -0.46 7.33 0.51
CA VAL A 10 0.75 6.61 0.91
C VAL A 10 0.43 5.83 2.17
N PHE A 11 0.75 4.54 2.20
CA PHE A 11 0.63 3.74 3.41
C PHE A 11 1.82 2.81 3.57
N ALA A 12 2.14 2.49 4.82
CA ALA A 12 3.15 1.51 5.17
C ALA A 12 2.52 0.39 6.01
N THR A 13 2.98 -0.85 5.81
CA THR A 13 2.51 -2.03 6.54
C THR A 13 3.67 -2.92 6.97
N LEU A 14 3.49 -3.67 8.05
CA LEU A 14 4.46 -4.63 8.58
C LEU A 14 3.73 -5.77 9.30
N ASN A 15 3.73 -6.97 8.71
CA ASN A 15 3.07 -8.17 9.25
C ASN A 15 1.59 -7.93 9.61
N GLN A 16 0.83 -7.36 8.69
CA GLN A 16 -0.59 -7.04 8.88
C GLN A 16 -1.42 -7.51 7.67
N LEU A 17 -1.20 -8.73 7.16
CA LEU A 17 -1.89 -9.22 5.96
C LEU A 17 -3.41 -9.06 6.04
N GLU A 18 -4.02 -9.52 7.14
CA GLU A 18 -5.48 -9.49 7.31
C GLU A 18 -6.05 -8.06 7.26
N PHE A 19 -5.43 -7.12 7.97
CA PHE A 19 -5.89 -5.73 7.98
C PHE A 19 -5.56 -5.01 6.68
N THR A 20 -4.45 -5.36 6.04
CA THR A 20 -4.05 -4.83 4.74
C THR A 20 -5.08 -5.23 3.67
N GLN A 21 -5.54 -6.49 3.68
CA GLN A 21 -6.64 -6.96 2.83
C GLN A 21 -7.94 -6.17 3.07
N LYS A 22 -8.36 -6.01 4.35
CA LYS A 22 -9.56 -5.22 4.69
C LYS A 22 -9.45 -3.76 4.25
N PHE A 23 -8.28 -3.16 4.41
CA PHE A 23 -7.98 -1.81 3.97
C PHE A 23 -8.12 -1.69 2.44
N ILE A 24 -7.45 -2.55 1.69
CA ILE A 24 -7.50 -2.58 0.22
C ILE A 24 -8.92 -2.83 -0.30
N ASP A 25 -9.68 -3.72 0.32
CA ASP A 25 -11.08 -3.96 -0.04
C ASP A 25 -11.95 -2.74 0.22
N SER A 26 -11.65 -1.94 1.25
CA SER A 26 -12.34 -0.67 1.47
C SER A 26 -12.07 0.34 0.36
N LEU A 27 -10.82 0.44 -0.13
CA LEU A 27 -10.47 1.31 -1.24
C LEU A 27 -11.14 0.87 -2.55
N LYS A 28 -11.24 -0.44 -2.79
CA LYS A 28 -11.98 -1.01 -3.94
C LYS A 28 -13.46 -0.63 -3.87
N ARG A 29 -14.12 -0.74 -2.70
CA ARG A 29 -15.52 -0.30 -2.53
C ARG A 29 -15.73 1.18 -2.79
N CYS A 30 -14.71 2.00 -2.55
CA CYS A 30 -14.72 3.44 -2.84
C CYS A 30 -14.32 3.78 -4.28
N ASN A 31 -14.06 2.79 -5.14
CA ASN A 31 -13.58 2.98 -6.52
C ASN A 31 -12.32 3.86 -6.64
N ILE A 32 -11.41 3.78 -5.65
CA ILE A 32 -10.15 4.53 -5.67
C ILE A 32 -9.26 4.03 -6.82
N ASN A 33 -8.59 4.94 -7.53
CA ASN A 33 -7.61 4.54 -8.53
C ASN A 33 -6.29 4.08 -7.87
N PHE A 34 -6.01 2.77 -7.95
CA PHE A 34 -4.82 2.20 -7.31
C PHE A 34 -3.49 2.70 -7.92
N LYS A 35 -3.52 3.26 -9.13
CA LYS A 35 -2.36 3.94 -9.73
C LYS A 35 -1.94 5.21 -9.00
N ARG A 36 -2.75 5.72 -8.07
CA ARG A 36 -2.45 6.89 -7.22
C ARG A 36 -2.02 6.51 -5.80
N ILE A 37 -1.76 5.23 -5.57
CA ILE A 37 -1.37 4.71 -4.26
C ILE A 37 0.10 4.27 -4.32
N SER A 38 0.87 4.71 -3.31
CA SER A 38 2.18 4.16 -2.98
C SER A 38 2.04 3.23 -1.77
N ALA A 39 2.28 1.94 -2.00
CA ALA A 39 2.27 0.92 -0.96
C ALA A 39 3.71 0.62 -0.50
N VAL A 40 3.96 0.65 0.80
CA VAL A 40 5.26 0.32 1.38
C VAL A 40 5.11 -0.89 2.31
N ASP A 41 5.63 -2.04 1.87
CA ASP A 41 5.87 -3.17 2.78
C ASP A 41 7.18 -2.95 3.53
N ASN A 42 7.12 -2.87 4.85
CA ASN A 42 8.27 -2.54 5.68
C ASN A 42 9.02 -3.79 6.19
N GLY A 43 9.12 -4.82 5.36
CA GLY A 43 9.82 -6.06 5.68
C GLY A 43 8.94 -7.10 6.34
N SER A 44 7.75 -7.33 5.78
CA SER A 44 6.84 -8.38 6.25
C SER A 44 7.34 -9.78 5.91
N SER A 45 6.89 -10.75 6.69
CA SER A 45 7.18 -12.18 6.54
C SER A 45 5.93 -13.07 6.62
N ASP A 46 4.74 -12.47 6.55
CA ASP A 46 3.43 -13.12 6.74
C ASP A 46 2.63 -13.29 5.44
N GLY A 47 3.24 -13.06 4.27
CA GLY A 47 2.56 -13.06 2.97
C GLY A 47 2.05 -11.69 2.51
N THR A 48 2.24 -10.63 3.30
CA THR A 48 1.80 -9.27 2.93
C THR A 48 2.45 -8.78 1.64
N SER A 49 3.75 -9.04 1.46
CA SER A 49 4.51 -8.59 0.29
C SER A 49 3.98 -9.17 -1.01
N GLU A 50 3.75 -10.49 -1.04
CA GLU A 50 3.20 -11.22 -2.19
C GLU A 50 1.77 -10.76 -2.48
N TYR A 51 0.97 -10.50 -1.44
CA TYR A 51 -0.37 -9.96 -1.60
C TYR A 51 -0.34 -8.56 -2.23
N LEU A 52 0.52 -7.65 -1.77
CA LEU A 52 0.63 -6.29 -2.28
C LEU A 52 1.08 -6.25 -3.76
N ASP A 53 2.01 -7.12 -4.15
CA ASP A 53 2.51 -7.23 -5.53
C ASP A 53 1.38 -7.52 -6.54
N SER A 54 0.35 -8.26 -6.11
CA SER A 54 -0.80 -8.59 -6.95
C SER A 54 -1.85 -7.47 -7.14
N GLN A 55 -1.76 -6.33 -6.43
CA GLN A 55 -2.84 -5.31 -6.43
C GLN A 55 -2.69 -4.22 -7.50
N GLY A 56 -1.53 -4.10 -8.15
CA GLY A 56 -1.35 -3.16 -9.26
C GLY A 56 -1.25 -1.68 -8.88
N PHE A 57 -0.69 -1.37 -7.71
CA PHE A 57 -0.43 -0.02 -7.22
C PHE A 57 0.39 0.84 -8.20
N GLY A 58 0.35 2.16 -8.01
CA GLY A 58 1.18 3.10 -8.76
C GLY A 58 2.66 2.98 -8.39
N SER A 59 2.93 2.75 -7.10
CA SER A 59 4.25 2.43 -6.57
C SER A 59 4.13 1.33 -5.52
N LEU A 60 5.08 0.40 -5.53
CA LEU A 60 5.22 -0.65 -4.52
C LEU A 60 6.67 -0.71 -4.07
N ILE A 61 6.91 -0.48 -2.78
CA ILE A 61 8.22 -0.56 -2.15
C ILE A 61 8.22 -1.73 -1.18
N LEU A 62 9.14 -2.68 -1.39
CA LEU A 62 9.31 -3.86 -0.54
C LEU A 62 10.65 -3.76 0.19
N ASN A 63 10.62 -3.29 1.44
CA ASN A 63 11.82 -3.22 2.26
C ASN A 63 12.24 -4.63 2.68
N LYS A 64 13.55 -4.91 2.69
CA LYS A 64 14.09 -6.21 3.13
C LYS A 64 14.01 -6.42 4.66
N LYS A 65 13.74 -5.35 5.41
CA LYS A 65 13.66 -5.32 6.88
C LYS A 65 12.90 -4.06 7.31
N ASN A 66 12.43 -4.05 8.56
CA ASN A 66 11.82 -2.87 9.16
C ASN A 66 12.81 -1.70 9.27
N LEU A 67 12.47 -0.57 8.66
CA LEU A 67 13.25 0.68 8.68
C LEU A 67 12.68 1.77 9.61
N GLY A 68 11.67 1.42 10.41
CA GLY A 68 10.89 2.37 11.21
C GLY A 68 9.80 3.07 10.39
N CYS A 69 8.78 3.60 11.06
CA CYS A 69 7.61 4.19 10.40
C CYS A 69 7.94 5.44 9.58
N GLY A 70 8.79 6.34 10.09
CA GLY A 70 9.17 7.57 9.39
C GLY A 70 9.88 7.29 8.07
N THR A 71 10.83 6.35 8.06
CA THR A 71 11.51 5.93 6.83
C THR A 71 10.52 5.31 5.85
N ALA A 72 9.66 4.40 6.33
CA ALA A 72 8.70 3.71 5.47
C ALA A 72 7.71 4.69 4.81
N TRP A 73 7.13 5.63 5.55
CA TRP A 73 6.23 6.62 4.96
C TRP A 73 6.91 7.55 3.98
N ASN A 74 8.15 7.96 4.23
CA ASN A 74 8.89 8.86 3.35
C ASN A 74 9.36 8.21 2.03
N GLN A 75 9.21 6.89 1.86
CA GLN A 75 9.58 6.18 0.63
C GLN A 75 8.48 6.21 -0.43
N GLY A 76 7.21 6.38 -0.03
CA GLY A 76 6.05 6.34 -0.92
C GLY A 76 5.57 7.73 -1.33
#